data_AF-A0A843EWC9-F1
#
_entry.id   AF-A0A843EWC9-F1
#
_cell.length_a   1.000
_cell.length_b   1.000
_cell.length_c   1.000
_cell.angle_alpha   90.00
_cell.angle_beta   90.00
_cell.angle_gamma   90.00
#
_symmetry.space_group_name_H-M   'P 1'
#
loop_
_entity.id
_entity.type
_entity.pdbx_description
1 polymer ?
#
loop_
_entity_poly.entity_id
_entity_poly.type
_entity_poly.pdbx_seq_one_letter_code
_entity_poly.pdbx_strand_id
1 'polypeptide(L)'
;MHEVIISEKPKSAEKIAKALSSKAQKKKYGRKISYWEFEEDGKRTTVLSAVGHLYSLTSATSRDRLGFDLKWVPAYEVEKNSGYVRDYVYAIKKLSKDADKFVHACDYDVEGTLIGYNALKYACGNNAEAKASRMKFSTLTKKDIVEAYNHMIDIDLHQVDSGIARHMLDYYFGMNISSALMKAVRSSSSSRISLSAGRVQTPTLSILVDREKEIQSFIPEPYWQIKAKSDFDIIANHVEDKIFDEERAKRIFDECQGADATVTDVNVKETIRKPPIPFNLGGLQSEAHSVFGFSPKRTQVAAQNLYVGGYTSYPRTSSQKLPESLGFKEIFAGLLKDEEFRKHIADLPAKLKPNEGKKEDAAHPAIHPTGVLPSNLSPDEEKIYRLIVYRFISVFS
;
A
#
# COMPACT_ATOMS: atom_id res chain seq x y z
N MET A 1 -32.94 -1.49 -19.27
CA MET A 1 -31.89 -2.36 -18.68
C MET A 1 -31.33 -1.69 -17.44
N HIS A 2 -31.16 -2.41 -16.34
CA HIS A 2 -30.59 -1.90 -15.09
C HIS A 2 -29.22 -2.54 -14.80
N GLU A 3 -28.19 -1.71 -14.70
CA GLU A 3 -26.84 -2.11 -14.32
C GLU A 3 -26.46 -1.57 -12.94
N VAL A 4 -25.79 -2.40 -12.15
CA VAL A 4 -25.29 -2.03 -10.82
C VAL A 4 -23.78 -2.15 -10.77
N ILE A 5 -23.10 -1.05 -10.44
CA ILE A 5 -21.66 -1.00 -10.26
C ILE A 5 -21.35 -0.95 -8.75
N ILE A 6 -20.55 -1.90 -8.25
CA ILE A 6 -20.08 -1.93 -6.86
C ILE A 6 -18.63 -1.45 -6.80
N SER A 7 -18.40 -0.32 -6.14
CA SER A 7 -17.05 0.19 -5.84
C SER A 7 -16.69 -0.01 -4.36
N GLU A 8 -15.41 0.17 -4.00
CA GLU A 8 -14.99 -0.03 -2.61
C GLU A 8 -15.35 1.15 -1.70
N LYS A 9 -15.14 2.39 -2.15
CA LYS A 9 -15.30 3.60 -1.32
C LYS A 9 -16.27 4.60 -1.97
N PRO A 10 -16.94 5.47 -1.17
CA PRO A 10 -17.90 6.44 -1.72
C PRO A 10 -17.27 7.45 -2.69
N LYS A 11 -16.02 7.84 -2.45
CA LYS A 11 -15.27 8.71 -3.37
C LYS A 11 -14.94 8.01 -4.69
N SER A 12 -14.61 6.71 -4.65
CA SER A 12 -14.42 5.90 -5.87
C SER A 12 -15.73 5.78 -6.65
N ALA A 13 -16.86 5.54 -5.97
CA ALA A 13 -18.20 5.53 -6.60
C ALA A 13 -18.50 6.84 -7.34
N GLU A 14 -18.18 7.98 -6.71
CA GLU A 14 -18.35 9.31 -7.31
C GLU A 14 -17.48 9.50 -8.55
N LYS A 15 -16.19 9.15 -8.46
CA LYS A 15 -15.25 9.26 -9.59
C LYS A 15 -15.69 8.39 -10.75
N ILE A 16 -16.11 7.15 -10.47
CA ILE A 16 -16.62 6.22 -11.49
C ILE A 16 -17.86 6.79 -12.15
N ALA A 17 -18.88 7.18 -11.38
CA ALA A 17 -20.12 7.70 -11.94
C ALA A 17 -19.89 8.94 -12.82
N LYS A 18 -19.09 9.91 -12.35
CA LYS A 18 -18.77 11.13 -13.08
C LYS A 18 -17.90 10.91 -14.31
N ALA A 19 -17.07 9.86 -14.30
CA ALA A 19 -16.26 9.50 -15.46
C ALA A 19 -17.11 8.87 -16.56
N LEU A 20 -18.05 8.00 -16.18
CA LEU A 20 -18.93 7.28 -17.11
C LEU A 20 -20.03 8.16 -17.70
N SER A 21 -20.60 9.10 -16.94
CA SER A 21 -21.63 9.99 -17.45
C SER A 21 -21.58 11.38 -16.81
N SER A 22 -21.73 12.42 -17.63
CA SER A 22 -21.94 13.79 -17.15
C SER A 22 -23.31 14.01 -16.52
N LYS A 23 -24.27 13.10 -16.75
CA LYS A 23 -25.61 13.12 -16.16
C LYS A 23 -25.66 12.43 -14.78
N ALA A 24 -24.53 11.94 -14.27
CA ALA A 24 -24.45 11.31 -12.96
C ALA A 24 -24.96 12.21 -11.83
N GLN A 25 -26.03 11.77 -11.18
CA GLN A 25 -26.65 12.46 -10.06
C GLN A 25 -26.38 11.74 -8.75
N LYS A 26 -25.99 12.49 -7.73
CA LYS A 26 -25.89 11.98 -6.36
C LYS A 26 -27.29 11.79 -5.78
N LYS A 27 -27.60 10.56 -5.38
CA LYS A 27 -28.84 10.17 -4.70
C LYS A 27 -28.54 9.74 -3.27
N LYS A 28 -29.57 9.61 -2.45
CA LYS A 28 -29.47 9.12 -1.06
C LYS A 28 -30.43 7.96 -0.83
N TYR A 29 -29.93 6.93 -0.16
CA TYR A 29 -30.74 5.87 0.42
C TYR A 29 -30.79 6.07 1.94
N GLY A 30 -32.01 6.23 2.46
CA GLY A 30 -32.21 6.71 3.83
C GLY A 30 -31.55 8.07 4.06
N ARG A 31 -31.10 8.34 5.30
CA ARG A 31 -30.46 9.62 5.66
C ARG A 31 -28.95 9.66 5.42
N LYS A 32 -28.30 8.51 5.27
CA LYS A 32 -26.84 8.39 5.42
C LYS A 32 -26.10 7.90 4.17
N ILE A 33 -26.71 7.06 3.35
CA ILE A 33 -25.99 6.37 2.28
C ILE A 33 -26.13 7.17 0.99
N SER A 34 -25.01 7.70 0.49
CA SER A 34 -24.98 8.33 -0.83
C SER A 34 -24.63 7.29 -1.89
N TYR A 35 -25.32 7.36 -3.02
CA TYR A 35 -25.02 6.58 -4.21
C TYR A 35 -25.17 7.47 -5.45
N TRP A 36 -24.79 6.96 -6.61
CA TRP A 36 -24.91 7.71 -7.86
C TRP A 36 -25.78 6.95 -8.85
N GLU A 37 -26.50 7.71 -9.66
CA GLU A 37 -27.37 7.16 -10.69
C GLU A 37 -27.34 8.04 -11.94
N PHE A 38 -27.38 7.39 -13.10
CA PHE A 38 -27.57 8.04 -14.39
C PHE A 38 -28.31 7.10 -15.34
N GLU A 39 -28.90 7.69 -16.36
CA GLU A 39 -29.56 6.96 -17.45
C GLU A 39 -29.06 7.51 -18.79
N GLU A 40 -28.55 6.60 -19.62
CA GLU A 40 -28.10 6.87 -20.99
C GLU A 40 -28.53 5.71 -21.87
N ASP A 41 -29.04 6.01 -23.07
CA ASP A 41 -29.45 5.02 -24.08
C ASP A 41 -30.38 3.90 -23.56
N GLY A 42 -31.32 4.25 -22.67
CA GLY A 42 -32.28 3.31 -22.07
C GLY A 42 -31.65 2.34 -21.03
N LYS A 43 -30.40 2.58 -20.65
CA LYS A 43 -29.68 1.88 -19.59
C LYS A 43 -29.60 2.77 -18.33
N ARG A 44 -30.28 2.33 -17.27
CA ARG A 44 -30.16 2.91 -15.93
C ARG A 44 -28.96 2.27 -15.24
N THR A 45 -28.03 3.08 -14.77
CA THR A 45 -26.83 2.63 -14.06
C THR A 45 -26.84 3.17 -12.63
N THR A 46 -26.73 2.28 -11.65
CA THR A 46 -26.61 2.62 -10.23
C THR A 46 -25.20 2.29 -9.74
N VAL A 47 -24.47 3.29 -9.23
CA VAL A 47 -23.12 3.12 -8.68
C VAL A 47 -23.16 3.20 -7.15
N LEU A 48 -22.78 2.09 -6.51
CA LEU A 48 -22.81 1.87 -5.06
C LEU A 48 -21.39 1.71 -4.50
N SER A 49 -21.27 1.75 -3.17
CA SER A 49 -20.01 1.59 -2.45
C SER A 49 -20.16 0.56 -1.33
N ALA A 50 -19.22 -0.38 -1.24
CA ALA A 50 -19.13 -1.38 -0.18
C ALA A 50 -18.53 -0.83 1.14
N VAL A 51 -17.93 0.37 1.13
CA VAL A 51 -17.19 1.00 2.25
C VAL A 51 -16.04 0.18 2.84
N GLY A 52 -15.65 -0.91 2.18
CA GLY A 52 -14.69 -1.89 2.68
C GLY A 52 -15.36 -3.25 2.88
N HIS A 53 -14.90 -4.02 3.86
CA HIS A 53 -15.48 -5.33 4.19
C HIS A 53 -16.90 -5.19 4.76
N LEU A 54 -17.90 -5.62 3.98
CA LEU A 54 -19.30 -5.71 4.41
C LEU A 54 -19.60 -6.99 5.20
N TYR A 55 -18.79 -8.02 4.99
CA TYR A 55 -18.93 -9.35 5.57
C TYR A 55 -17.64 -9.74 6.29
N SER A 56 -17.79 -10.54 7.34
CA SER A 56 -16.69 -11.02 8.18
C SER A 56 -16.87 -12.52 8.46
N LEU A 57 -15.77 -13.21 8.76
CA LEU A 57 -15.81 -14.62 9.12
C LEU A 57 -16.16 -14.80 10.59
N THR A 58 -17.00 -15.80 10.87
CA THR A 58 -17.29 -16.25 12.23
C THR A 58 -17.38 -17.77 12.30
N SER A 59 -17.08 -18.31 13.46
CA SER A 59 -17.26 -19.73 13.77
C SER A 59 -18.74 -20.11 13.68
N ALA A 60 -19.04 -21.17 12.93
CA ALA A 60 -20.35 -21.80 12.91
C ALA A 60 -20.60 -22.64 14.19
N THR A 61 -19.54 -23.02 14.90
CA THR A 61 -19.59 -23.76 16.18
C THR A 61 -19.59 -22.85 17.40
N SER A 62 -20.01 -23.37 18.56
CA SER A 62 -20.01 -22.64 19.84
C SER A 62 -18.61 -22.16 20.25
N ARG A 63 -18.55 -21.11 21.08
CA ARG A 63 -17.32 -20.42 21.50
C ARG A 63 -16.30 -21.29 22.26
N ASP A 64 -16.73 -22.44 22.78
CA ASP A 64 -15.89 -23.33 23.59
C ASP A 64 -15.13 -24.38 22.76
N ARG A 65 -15.36 -24.43 21.44
CA ARG A 65 -14.66 -25.33 20.51
C ARG A 65 -13.74 -24.54 19.58
N LEU A 66 -12.74 -25.23 19.04
CA LEU A 66 -11.87 -24.67 18.01
C LEU A 66 -12.72 -24.29 16.78
N GLY A 67 -12.59 -23.05 16.33
CA GLY A 67 -13.38 -22.50 15.23
C GLY A 67 -12.75 -22.87 13.88
N PHE A 68 -12.99 -24.09 13.41
CA PHE A 68 -12.55 -24.54 12.09
C PHE A 68 -13.64 -24.48 11.02
N ASP A 69 -14.90 -24.61 11.44
CA ASP A 69 -16.06 -24.43 10.57
C ASP A 69 -16.45 -22.95 10.56
N LEU A 70 -16.21 -22.28 9.42
CA LEU A 70 -16.36 -20.83 9.28
C LEU A 70 -17.45 -20.49 8.28
N LYS A 71 -18.17 -19.41 8.57
CA LYS A 71 -19.15 -18.82 7.65
C LYS A 71 -18.98 -17.30 7.57
N TRP A 72 -19.27 -16.76 6.40
CA TRP A 72 -19.38 -15.31 6.20
C TRP A 72 -20.72 -14.81 6.72
N VAL A 73 -20.68 -13.77 7.53
CA VAL A 73 -21.86 -13.06 8.06
C VAL A 73 -21.67 -11.56 7.88
N PRO A 74 -22.75 -10.76 7.83
CA PRO A 74 -22.60 -9.30 7.80
C PRO A 74 -21.75 -8.82 8.99
N ALA A 75 -20.76 -7.95 8.72
CA ALA A 75 -19.77 -7.57 9.71
C ALA A 75 -20.40 -6.95 10.98
N TYR A 76 -21.51 -6.23 10.84
CA TYR A 76 -22.23 -5.61 11.97
C TYR A 76 -22.82 -6.61 12.97
N GLU A 77 -22.91 -7.90 12.63
CA GLU A 77 -23.44 -8.95 13.52
C GLU A 77 -22.38 -9.49 14.49
N VAL A 78 -21.09 -9.35 14.12
CA VAL A 78 -19.97 -9.96 14.86
C VAL A 78 -18.90 -8.95 15.30
N GLU A 79 -18.85 -7.77 14.68
CA GLU A 79 -17.89 -6.72 14.99
C GLU A 79 -18.56 -5.52 15.66
N LYS A 80 -18.07 -5.15 16.85
CA LYS A 80 -18.64 -4.05 17.67
C LYS A 80 -18.64 -2.69 16.96
N ASN A 81 -17.64 -2.41 16.13
CA ASN A 81 -17.44 -1.11 15.50
C ASN A 81 -17.96 -1.03 14.05
N SER A 82 -18.68 -2.06 13.60
CA SER A 82 -19.14 -2.20 12.21
C SER A 82 -20.63 -1.90 12.05
N GLY A 83 -21.28 -1.27 13.04
CA GLY A 83 -22.72 -0.94 12.98
C GLY A 83 -23.13 -0.08 11.78
N TYR A 84 -22.22 0.73 11.24
CA TYR A 84 -22.46 1.54 10.03
C TYR A 84 -22.63 0.68 8.76
N VAL A 85 -22.03 -0.52 8.72
CA VAL A 85 -22.08 -1.46 7.58
C VAL A 85 -23.51 -1.92 7.29
N ARG A 86 -24.34 -2.01 8.33
CA ARG A 86 -25.74 -2.43 8.23
C ARG A 86 -26.52 -1.64 7.18
N ASP A 87 -26.40 -0.32 7.23
CA ASP A 87 -27.14 0.58 6.33
C ASP A 87 -26.66 0.41 4.86
N TYR A 88 -25.37 0.11 4.65
CA TYR A 88 -24.82 -0.19 3.32
C TYR A 88 -25.29 -1.54 2.77
N VAL A 89 -25.31 -2.60 3.59
CA VAL A 89 -25.82 -3.92 3.18
C VAL A 89 -27.29 -3.81 2.75
N TYR A 90 -28.12 -3.10 3.51
CA TYR A 90 -29.53 -2.87 3.15
C TYR A 90 -29.67 -2.03 1.88
N ALA A 91 -28.88 -0.97 1.73
CA ALA A 91 -28.90 -0.12 0.55
C ALA A 91 -28.55 -0.92 -0.70
N ILE A 92 -27.46 -1.70 -0.65
CA ILE A 92 -27.02 -2.56 -1.76
C ILE A 92 -28.12 -3.54 -2.11
N LYS A 93 -28.60 -4.33 -1.15
CA LYS A 93 -29.66 -5.32 -1.36
C LYS A 93 -30.93 -4.73 -2.00
N LYS A 94 -31.33 -3.52 -1.59
CA LYS A 94 -32.54 -2.86 -2.09
C LYS A 94 -32.34 -2.27 -3.49
N LEU A 95 -31.20 -1.62 -3.72
CA LEU A 95 -30.90 -0.91 -4.97
C LEU A 95 -30.36 -1.85 -6.05
N SER A 96 -29.89 -3.04 -5.68
CA SER A 96 -29.49 -4.09 -6.62
C SER A 96 -30.61 -5.05 -6.99
N LYS A 97 -31.79 -4.88 -6.40
CA LYS A 97 -32.91 -5.78 -6.62
C LYS A 97 -33.33 -5.69 -8.09
N ASP A 98 -33.50 -6.85 -8.72
CA ASP A 98 -33.96 -6.98 -10.10
C ASP A 98 -33.00 -6.36 -11.15
N ALA A 99 -31.73 -6.13 -10.80
CA ALA A 99 -30.72 -5.67 -11.74
C ALA A 99 -30.36 -6.76 -12.79
N ASP A 100 -30.18 -6.34 -14.03
CA ASP A 100 -29.89 -7.21 -15.17
C ASP A 100 -28.39 -7.59 -15.23
N LYS A 101 -27.52 -6.63 -14.90
CA LYS A 101 -26.05 -6.78 -14.95
C LYS A 101 -25.36 -6.16 -13.74
N PHE A 102 -24.22 -6.73 -13.41
CA PHE A 102 -23.38 -6.28 -12.31
C PHE A 102 -21.97 -5.96 -12.79
N VAL A 103 -21.36 -4.94 -12.18
CA VAL A 103 -19.97 -4.57 -12.44
C VAL A 103 -19.23 -4.44 -11.12
N HIS A 104 -18.15 -5.19 -10.98
CA HIS A 104 -17.23 -5.10 -9.87
C HIS A 104 -16.16 -4.05 -10.16
N ALA A 105 -16.13 -2.99 -9.36
CA ALA A 105 -15.24 -1.84 -9.50
C ALA A 105 -14.54 -1.45 -8.18
N CYS A 106 -14.34 -2.38 -7.25
CA CYS A 106 -13.43 -2.17 -6.12
C CYS A 106 -11.97 -2.10 -6.59
N ASP A 107 -11.05 -1.71 -5.71
CA ASP A 107 -9.63 -1.59 -6.06
C ASP A 107 -9.09 -2.94 -6.59
N TYR A 108 -8.15 -2.91 -7.52
CA TYR A 108 -7.70 -4.11 -8.25
C TYR A 108 -6.59 -4.88 -7.53
N ASP A 109 -6.78 -5.14 -6.23
CA ASP A 109 -5.97 -6.06 -5.42
C ASP A 109 -6.80 -7.26 -4.95
N VAL A 110 -6.14 -8.20 -4.26
CA VAL A 110 -6.81 -9.38 -3.67
C VAL A 110 -7.92 -8.96 -2.69
N GLU A 111 -7.69 -7.93 -1.88
CA GLU A 111 -8.69 -7.45 -0.91
C GLU A 111 -9.91 -6.83 -1.59
N GLY A 112 -9.71 -5.92 -2.54
CA GLY A 112 -10.78 -5.27 -3.28
C GLY A 112 -11.59 -6.29 -4.07
N THR A 113 -10.93 -7.30 -4.65
CA THR A 113 -11.59 -8.43 -5.34
C THR A 113 -12.46 -9.25 -4.39
N LEU A 114 -11.97 -9.57 -3.19
CA LEU A 114 -12.80 -10.26 -2.19
C LEU A 114 -13.97 -9.40 -1.69
N ILE A 115 -13.76 -8.11 -1.46
CA ILE A 115 -14.79 -7.17 -0.99
C ILE A 115 -15.95 -7.11 -1.99
N GLY A 116 -15.65 -6.87 -3.27
CA GLY A 116 -16.69 -6.77 -4.27
C GLY A 116 -17.34 -8.12 -4.56
N TYR A 117 -16.58 -9.22 -4.57
CA TYR A 117 -17.15 -10.56 -4.68
C TYR A 117 -18.15 -10.86 -3.54
N ASN A 118 -17.78 -10.59 -2.28
CA ASN A 118 -18.69 -10.78 -1.14
C ASN A 118 -19.93 -9.88 -1.22
N ALA A 119 -19.78 -8.63 -1.66
CA ALA A 119 -20.92 -7.74 -1.86
C ALA A 119 -21.88 -8.29 -2.93
N LEU A 120 -21.36 -8.77 -4.06
CA LEU A 120 -22.17 -9.40 -5.11
C LEU A 120 -22.88 -10.66 -4.60
N LYS A 121 -22.11 -11.59 -4.02
CA LYS A 121 -22.60 -12.88 -3.57
C LYS A 121 -23.65 -12.77 -2.46
N TYR A 122 -23.40 -11.94 -1.45
CA TYR A 122 -24.20 -11.92 -0.24
C TYR A 122 -25.15 -10.72 -0.11
N ALA A 123 -24.77 -9.53 -0.60
CA ALA A 123 -25.62 -8.35 -0.49
C ALA A 123 -26.54 -8.20 -1.70
N CYS A 124 -26.01 -8.36 -2.92
CA CYS A 124 -26.84 -8.36 -4.13
C CYS A 124 -27.66 -9.66 -4.25
N GLY A 125 -27.03 -10.81 -3.97
CA GLY A 125 -27.67 -12.12 -4.00
C GLY A 125 -28.07 -12.58 -5.41
N ASN A 126 -28.95 -13.57 -5.52
CA ASN A 126 -29.49 -14.07 -6.80
C ASN A 126 -28.42 -14.44 -7.84
N ASN A 127 -27.28 -14.98 -7.39
CA ASN A 127 -26.14 -15.34 -8.22
C ASN A 127 -25.58 -14.15 -9.03
N ALA A 128 -25.59 -12.95 -8.43
CA ALA A 128 -25.09 -11.72 -9.04
C ALA A 128 -23.61 -11.81 -9.42
N GLU A 129 -22.81 -12.54 -8.65
CA GLU A 129 -21.39 -12.78 -8.91
C GLU A 129 -21.16 -13.51 -10.25
N ALA A 130 -22.07 -14.41 -10.65
CA ALA A 130 -21.97 -15.11 -11.93
C ALA A 130 -22.41 -14.25 -13.13
N LYS A 131 -23.08 -13.12 -12.87
CA LYS A 131 -23.52 -12.14 -13.87
C LYS A 131 -22.67 -10.86 -13.86
N ALA A 132 -21.55 -10.89 -13.14
CA ALA A 132 -20.73 -9.72 -12.91
C ALA A 132 -19.48 -9.72 -13.79
N SER A 133 -19.18 -8.55 -14.35
CA SER A 133 -17.90 -8.27 -15.00
C SER A 133 -17.03 -7.41 -14.09
N ARG A 134 -15.71 -7.42 -14.30
CA ARG A 134 -14.72 -6.75 -13.45
C ARG A 134 -14.03 -5.62 -14.22
N MET A 135 -14.06 -4.42 -13.64
CA MET A 135 -13.22 -3.31 -14.09
C MET A 135 -11.81 -3.48 -13.53
N LYS A 136 -10.79 -3.31 -14.38
CA LYS A 136 -9.37 -3.29 -14.01
C LYS A 136 -8.79 -1.91 -14.31
N PHE A 137 -8.43 -1.16 -13.26
CA PHE A 137 -7.79 0.15 -13.39
C PHE A 137 -6.69 0.32 -12.33
N SER A 138 -5.65 1.09 -12.69
CA SER A 138 -4.54 1.44 -11.79
C SER A 138 -4.58 2.91 -11.35
N THR A 139 -5.45 3.72 -11.93
CA THR A 139 -5.70 5.10 -11.50
C THR A 139 -7.21 5.38 -11.55
N LEU A 140 -7.67 6.42 -10.84
CA LEU A 140 -9.05 6.90 -10.89
C LEU A 140 -9.20 8.14 -11.78
N THR A 141 -8.38 8.22 -12.84
CA THR A 141 -8.55 9.24 -13.88
C THR A 141 -9.74 8.88 -14.77
N LYS A 142 -10.36 9.89 -15.41
CA LYS A 142 -11.51 9.66 -16.30
C LYS A 142 -11.15 8.69 -17.44
N LYS A 143 -9.95 8.85 -18.03
CA LYS A 143 -9.46 8.01 -19.13
C LYS A 143 -9.40 6.54 -18.70
N ASP A 144 -8.72 6.24 -17.59
CA ASP A 144 -8.53 4.86 -17.13
C ASP A 144 -9.84 4.21 -16.69
N ILE A 145 -10.76 4.96 -16.07
CA ILE A 145 -12.07 4.44 -15.67
C ILE A 145 -12.91 4.06 -16.89
N VAL A 146 -12.98 4.94 -17.90
CA VAL A 146 -13.74 4.69 -19.13
C VAL A 146 -13.14 3.50 -19.89
N GLU A 147 -11.81 3.44 -19.98
CA GLU A 147 -11.09 2.32 -20.59
C GLU A 147 -11.39 0.99 -19.89
N ALA A 148 -11.33 0.98 -18.55
CA ALA A 148 -11.61 -0.20 -17.74
C ALA A 148 -13.09 -0.66 -17.81
N TYR A 149 -14.00 0.28 -18.07
CA TYR A 149 -15.42 -0.01 -18.26
C TYR A 149 -15.72 -0.58 -19.65
N ASN A 150 -15.03 -0.09 -20.68
CA ASN A 150 -15.19 -0.60 -22.04
C ASN A 150 -14.51 -1.97 -22.23
N HIS A 151 -13.43 -2.23 -21.48
CA HIS A 151 -12.65 -3.48 -21.53
C HIS A 151 -12.73 -4.25 -20.22
N MET A 152 -13.96 -4.49 -19.75
CA MET A 152 -14.17 -5.32 -18.56
C MET A 152 -13.74 -6.78 -18.81
N ILE A 153 -13.24 -7.41 -17.76
CA ILE A 153 -12.82 -8.80 -17.75
C ILE A 153 -13.73 -9.64 -16.86
N ASP A 154 -13.58 -10.95 -16.88
CA ASP A 154 -14.24 -11.82 -15.89
C ASP A 154 -13.62 -11.64 -14.50
N ILE A 155 -14.40 -11.94 -13.46
CA ILE A 155 -13.88 -11.94 -12.09
C ILE A 155 -12.86 -13.09 -11.96
N ASP A 156 -11.64 -12.74 -11.56
CA ASP A 156 -10.59 -13.71 -11.26
C ASP A 156 -10.90 -14.47 -9.96
N LEU A 157 -11.46 -15.67 -10.10
CA LEU A 157 -11.80 -16.52 -8.96
C LEU A 157 -10.57 -16.99 -8.17
N HIS A 158 -9.38 -17.05 -8.79
CA HIS A 158 -8.16 -17.39 -8.04
C HIS A 158 -7.77 -16.28 -7.07
N GLN A 159 -7.99 -15.01 -7.42
CA GLN A 159 -7.83 -13.90 -6.47
C GLN A 159 -8.87 -13.95 -5.36
N VAL A 160 -10.11 -14.30 -5.67
CA VAL A 160 -11.17 -14.50 -4.67
C VAL A 160 -10.77 -15.60 -3.69
N ASP A 161 -10.39 -16.77 -4.19
CA ASP A 161 -9.97 -17.92 -3.38
C ASP A 161 -8.74 -17.61 -2.53
N SER A 162 -7.77 -16.87 -3.07
CA SER A 162 -6.60 -16.38 -2.33
C SER A 162 -7.02 -15.48 -1.16
N GLY A 163 -7.94 -14.55 -1.40
CA GLY A 163 -8.50 -13.68 -0.37
C GLY A 163 -9.25 -14.47 0.70
N ILE A 164 -10.13 -15.40 0.31
CA ILE A 164 -10.88 -16.27 1.23
C ILE A 164 -9.91 -17.09 2.09
N ALA A 165 -8.96 -17.78 1.47
CA ALA A 165 -7.98 -18.60 2.16
C ALA A 165 -7.17 -17.76 3.17
N ARG A 166 -6.74 -16.56 2.79
CA ARG A 166 -6.02 -15.64 3.69
C ARG A 166 -6.87 -15.28 4.91
N HIS A 167 -8.13 -14.88 4.71
CA HIS A 167 -9.05 -14.54 5.81
C HIS A 167 -9.34 -15.74 6.72
N MET A 168 -9.53 -16.93 6.16
CA MET A 168 -9.74 -18.16 6.93
C MET A 168 -8.52 -18.52 7.78
N LEU A 169 -7.32 -18.49 7.19
CA LEU A 169 -6.08 -18.74 7.92
C LEU A 169 -5.84 -17.71 9.02
N ASP A 170 -6.08 -16.43 8.75
CA ASP A 170 -5.92 -15.39 9.76
C ASP A 170 -6.94 -15.58 10.90
N TYR A 171 -8.17 -16.04 10.61
CA TYR A 171 -9.13 -16.44 11.64
C TYR A 171 -8.65 -17.64 12.46
N TYR A 172 -8.19 -18.71 11.80
CA TYR A 172 -7.74 -19.93 12.47
C TYR A 172 -6.59 -19.65 13.45
N PHE A 173 -5.57 -18.94 13.00
CA PHE A 173 -4.45 -18.58 13.87
C PHE A 173 -4.87 -17.56 14.92
N GLY A 174 -5.62 -16.54 14.53
CA GLY A 174 -6.04 -15.47 15.42
C GLY A 174 -6.90 -15.98 16.57
N MET A 175 -8.05 -16.57 16.25
CA MET A 175 -9.06 -16.95 17.23
C MET A 175 -8.63 -18.16 18.05
N ASN A 176 -8.09 -19.21 17.43
CA ASN A 176 -7.77 -20.43 18.17
C ASN A 176 -6.57 -20.23 19.09
N ILE A 177 -5.49 -19.58 18.63
CA ILE A 177 -4.28 -19.37 19.44
C ILE A 177 -4.57 -18.35 20.55
N SER A 178 -5.26 -17.24 20.25
CA SER A 178 -5.63 -16.25 21.29
C SER A 178 -6.50 -16.89 22.38
N SER A 179 -7.47 -17.73 21.98
CA SER A 179 -8.33 -18.45 22.93
C SER A 179 -7.55 -19.43 23.80
N ALA A 180 -6.61 -20.17 23.21
CA ALA A 180 -5.72 -21.09 23.93
C ALA A 180 -4.83 -20.35 24.95
N LEU A 181 -4.18 -19.26 24.53
CA LEU A 181 -3.34 -18.42 25.40
C LEU A 181 -4.15 -17.85 26.59
N MET A 182 -5.32 -17.28 26.30
CA MET A 182 -6.19 -16.76 27.36
C MET A 182 -6.71 -17.86 28.29
N LYS A 183 -6.95 -19.09 27.79
CA LYS A 183 -7.34 -20.23 28.63
C LYS A 183 -6.19 -20.65 29.55
N ALA A 184 -4.97 -20.77 29.02
CA ALA A 184 -3.78 -21.13 29.78
C ALA A 184 -3.48 -20.12 30.90
N VAL A 185 -3.53 -18.82 30.61
CA VAL A 185 -3.31 -17.78 31.62
C VAL A 185 -4.40 -17.77 32.68
N ARG A 186 -5.67 -17.94 32.29
CA ARG A 186 -6.78 -18.03 33.26
C ARG A 186 -6.70 -19.24 34.17
N SER A 187 -6.12 -20.35 33.71
CA SER A 187 -5.89 -21.52 34.57
C SER A 187 -4.71 -21.35 35.54
N SER A 188 -3.77 -20.45 35.25
CA SER A 188 -2.58 -20.23 36.08
C SER A 188 -2.62 -18.93 36.90
N SER A 189 -3.56 -18.03 36.64
CA SER A 189 -3.66 -16.71 37.29
C SER A 189 -5.11 -16.25 37.42
N SER A 190 -5.43 -15.58 38.53
CA SER A 190 -6.72 -14.89 38.72
C SER A 190 -6.88 -13.65 37.83
N SER A 191 -5.85 -13.27 37.06
CA SER A 191 -5.88 -12.10 36.18
C SER A 191 -6.58 -12.41 34.84
N ARG A 192 -7.56 -11.56 34.48
CA ARG A 192 -8.18 -11.59 33.14
C ARG A 192 -7.37 -10.72 32.18
N ILE A 193 -6.30 -11.29 31.63
CA ILE A 193 -5.48 -10.64 30.62
C ILE A 193 -6.04 -10.96 29.23
N SER A 194 -6.23 -9.93 28.40
CA SER A 194 -6.55 -10.12 26.99
C SER A 194 -5.25 -10.35 26.22
N LEU A 195 -5.12 -11.54 25.65
CA LEU A 195 -3.98 -11.90 24.80
C LEU A 195 -4.46 -12.08 23.37
N SER A 196 -3.63 -11.61 22.44
CA SER A 196 -3.85 -11.78 21.01
C SER A 196 -2.66 -12.47 20.37
N ALA A 197 -2.96 -13.34 19.42
CA ALA A 197 -2.02 -13.94 18.50
C ALA A 197 -2.54 -13.75 17.08
N GLY A 198 -1.65 -13.83 16.10
CA GLY A 198 -2.01 -13.72 14.71
C GLY A 198 -0.93 -14.31 13.84
N ARG A 199 -1.31 -14.89 12.71
CA ARG A 199 -0.41 -15.62 11.81
C ARG A 199 0.83 -14.80 11.42
N VAL A 200 0.68 -13.48 11.26
CA VAL A 200 1.79 -12.56 10.93
C VAL A 200 2.27 -11.77 12.15
N GLN A 201 1.35 -11.33 13.03
CA GLN A 201 1.70 -10.55 14.22
C GLN A 201 2.65 -11.30 15.15
N THR A 202 2.38 -12.59 15.40
CA THR A 202 3.18 -13.41 16.31
C THR A 202 4.62 -13.61 15.85
N PRO A 203 4.91 -14.05 14.59
CA PRO A 203 6.30 -14.14 14.13
C PRO A 203 6.98 -12.77 14.00
N THR A 204 6.24 -11.71 13.67
CA THR A 204 6.80 -10.35 13.63
C THR A 204 7.30 -9.91 15.01
N LEU A 205 6.52 -10.18 16.07
CA LEU A 205 6.95 -9.92 17.44
C LEU A 205 8.16 -10.79 17.81
N SER A 206 8.20 -12.05 17.38
CA SER A 206 9.37 -12.93 17.62
C SER A 206 10.65 -12.31 17.07
N ILE A 207 10.64 -11.83 15.82
CA ILE A 207 11.81 -11.18 15.20
C ILE A 207 12.32 -10.02 16.06
N LEU A 208 11.42 -9.20 16.60
CA LEU A 208 11.79 -8.08 17.46
C LEU A 208 12.37 -8.55 18.80
N VAL A 209 11.76 -9.56 19.41
CA VAL A 209 12.23 -10.15 20.68
C VAL A 209 13.61 -10.78 20.50
N ASP A 210 13.84 -11.49 19.40
CA ASP A 210 15.12 -12.15 19.12
C ASP A 210 16.21 -11.10 18.89
N ARG A 211 15.89 -10.01 18.17
CA ARG A 211 16.79 -8.86 17.99
C ARG A 211 17.13 -8.15 19.30
N GLU A 212 16.15 -7.96 20.17
CA GLU A 212 16.36 -7.35 21.49
C GLU A 212 17.28 -8.22 22.36
N LYS A 213 17.08 -9.54 22.34
CA LYS A 213 17.97 -10.49 23.04
C LYS A 213 19.40 -10.44 22.48
N GLU A 214 19.55 -10.38 21.16
CA GLU A 214 20.85 -10.21 20.51
C GLU A 214 21.55 -8.95 21.04
N ILE A 215 20.86 -7.80 21.06
CA ILE A 215 21.39 -6.53 21.58
C ILE A 215 21.76 -6.64 23.05
N GLN A 216 20.92 -7.26 23.88
CA GLN A 216 21.19 -7.45 25.32
C GLN A 216 22.38 -8.38 25.60
N SER A 217 22.58 -9.39 24.74
CA SER A 217 23.71 -10.32 24.81
C SER A 217 25.00 -9.78 24.20
N PHE A 218 24.95 -8.63 23.51
CA PHE A 218 26.11 -8.06 22.85
C PHE A 218 27.10 -7.54 23.91
N ILE A 219 28.31 -8.09 23.89
CA ILE A 219 29.42 -7.64 24.74
C ILE A 219 30.32 -6.77 23.85
N PRO A 220 30.37 -5.43 24.06
CA PRO A 220 31.24 -4.56 23.28
C PRO A 220 32.70 -4.91 23.49
N GLU A 221 33.45 -5.07 22.40
CA GLU A 221 34.89 -5.30 22.43
C GLU A 221 35.62 -3.97 22.15
N PRO A 222 36.56 -3.55 23.02
CA PRO A 222 37.37 -2.37 22.75
C PRO A 222 38.27 -2.61 21.54
N TYR A 223 38.43 -1.58 20.72
CA TYR A 223 39.38 -1.56 19.63
C TYR A 223 39.98 -0.16 19.50
N TRP A 224 41.18 -0.11 18.94
CA TRP A 224 41.97 1.09 18.73
C TRP A 224 42.03 1.37 17.22
N GLN A 225 41.92 2.65 16.86
CA GLN A 225 42.15 3.13 15.50
C GLN A 225 43.30 4.13 15.53
N ILE A 226 44.27 3.95 14.65
CA ILE A 226 45.40 4.88 14.49
C ILE A 226 45.08 5.80 13.32
N LYS A 227 45.13 7.12 13.56
CA LYS A 227 44.83 8.15 12.57
C LYS A 227 46.00 9.11 12.46
N ALA A 228 46.55 9.27 11.26
CA ALA A 228 47.57 10.28 10.97
C ALA A 228 46.88 11.55 10.47
N LYS A 229 47.09 12.66 11.18
CA LYS A 229 46.64 13.98 10.74
C LYS A 229 47.81 14.69 10.07
N SER A 230 47.65 15.01 8.79
CA SER A 230 48.63 15.78 8.04
C SER A 230 48.41 17.30 8.21
N ASP A 231 49.41 18.08 7.83
CA ASP A 231 49.33 19.55 7.76
C ASP A 231 48.41 20.05 6.62
N PHE A 232 48.01 19.15 5.70
CA PHE A 232 47.15 19.44 4.55
C PHE A 232 45.66 19.13 4.81
N ASP A 233 45.26 19.00 6.08
CA ASP A 233 43.89 18.64 6.51
C ASP A 233 43.40 17.27 5.98
N ILE A 234 44.33 16.36 5.69
CA ILE A 234 44.04 14.95 5.39
C ILE A 234 44.17 14.13 6.67
N ILE A 235 43.13 13.35 6.98
CA ILE A 235 43.14 12.33 8.04
C ILE A 235 43.24 10.95 7.37
N ALA A 236 44.39 10.31 7.51
CA ALA A 236 44.61 8.95 7.03
C ALA A 236 44.39 7.94 8.15
N ASN A 237 43.54 6.94 7.92
CA ASN A 237 43.40 5.80 8.85
C ASN A 237 44.50 4.77 8.55
N HIS A 238 45.01 4.11 9.59
CA HIS A 238 45.87 2.95 9.43
C HIS A 238 45.18 1.86 8.58
N VAL A 239 45.96 1.12 7.79
CA VAL A 239 45.45 0.15 6.80
C VAL A 239 44.55 -0.94 7.40
N GLU A 240 44.77 -1.29 8.67
CA GLU A 240 43.97 -2.30 9.37
C GLU A 240 42.65 -1.77 9.95
N ASP A 241 42.42 -0.45 9.92
CA ASP A 241 41.28 0.26 10.49
C ASP A 241 41.09 0.04 12.01
N LYS A 242 40.72 -1.19 12.41
CA LYS A 242 40.49 -1.59 13.81
C LYS A 242 41.56 -2.58 14.29
N ILE A 243 42.23 -2.22 15.38
CA ILE A 243 43.21 -3.06 16.08
C ILE A 243 42.61 -3.42 17.44
N PHE A 244 42.53 -4.70 17.78
CA PHE A 244 41.91 -5.17 19.05
C PHE A 244 42.90 -5.40 20.19
N ASP A 245 44.20 -5.27 19.92
CA ASP A 245 45.27 -5.39 20.91
C ASP A 245 45.82 -4.00 21.21
N GLU A 246 45.63 -3.54 22.44
CA GLU A 246 46.08 -2.22 22.90
C GLU A 246 47.60 -2.04 22.77
N GLU A 247 48.37 -3.04 23.20
CA GLU A 247 49.83 -2.94 23.19
C GLU A 247 50.35 -2.88 21.77
N ARG A 248 49.74 -3.65 20.86
CA ARG A 248 50.07 -3.59 19.44
C ARG A 248 49.70 -2.24 18.83
N ALA A 249 48.51 -1.72 19.11
CA ALA A 249 48.12 -0.40 18.65
C ALA A 249 49.08 0.69 19.14
N LYS A 250 49.51 0.60 20.40
CA LYS A 250 50.48 1.51 20.99
C LYS A 250 51.85 1.40 20.33
N ARG A 251 52.37 0.18 20.11
CA ARG A 251 53.64 -0.02 19.39
C ARG A 251 53.62 0.62 17.99
N ILE A 252 52.56 0.38 17.21
CA ILE A 252 52.43 0.96 15.87
C ILE A 252 52.34 2.48 15.95
N PHE A 253 51.58 3.02 16.91
CA PHE A 253 51.48 4.47 17.11
C PHE A 253 52.83 5.10 17.44
N ASP A 254 53.57 4.52 18.39
CA ASP A 254 54.88 5.00 18.83
C ASP A 254 55.91 4.93 17.67
N GLU A 255 55.86 3.89 16.82
CA GLU A 255 56.71 3.76 15.63
C GLU A 255 56.40 4.83 14.55
N CYS A 256 55.15 5.27 14.47
CA CYS A 256 54.69 6.24 13.47
C CYS A 256 54.74 7.70 13.95
N GLN A 257 54.88 7.94 15.26
CA GLN A 257 54.75 9.28 15.83
C GLN A 257 55.91 10.19 15.39
N GLY A 258 55.57 11.31 14.75
CA GLY A 258 56.55 12.28 14.25
C GLY A 258 57.30 11.85 12.99
N ALA A 259 56.93 10.72 12.39
CA ALA A 259 57.48 10.28 11.12
C ALA A 259 56.80 11.00 9.94
N ASP A 260 57.57 11.25 8.88
CA ASP A 260 57.04 11.78 7.63
C ASP A 260 56.25 10.71 6.87
N ALA A 261 55.10 11.10 6.32
CA ALA A 261 54.29 10.24 5.46
C ALA A 261 54.63 10.51 3.99
N THR A 262 54.76 9.45 3.19
CA THR A 262 54.92 9.54 1.73
C THR A 262 53.67 9.04 1.03
N VAL A 263 53.14 9.83 0.09
CA VAL A 263 52.04 9.38 -0.78
C VAL A 263 52.60 8.38 -1.78
N THR A 264 52.18 7.11 -1.68
CA THR A 264 52.66 6.02 -2.54
C THR A 264 51.76 5.78 -3.76
N ASP A 265 50.46 6.08 -3.66
CA ASP A 265 49.49 5.92 -4.73
C ASP A 265 48.35 6.95 -4.60
N VAL A 266 47.84 7.43 -5.75
CA VAL A 266 46.64 8.27 -5.81
C VAL A 266 45.69 7.68 -6.84
N ASN A 267 44.62 7.06 -6.35
CA ASN A 267 43.62 6.43 -7.20
C ASN A 267 42.39 7.33 -7.36
N VAL A 268 42.28 7.98 -8.52
CA VAL A 268 41.11 8.78 -8.88
C VAL A 268 40.17 7.94 -9.74
N LYS A 269 38.94 7.71 -9.26
CA LYS A 269 37.90 6.98 -9.97
C LYS A 269 36.69 7.86 -10.21
N GLU A 270 36.27 7.97 -11.47
CA GLU A 270 34.94 8.49 -11.78
C GLU A 270 33.90 7.43 -11.41
N THR A 271 32.92 7.82 -10.60
CA THR A 271 31.82 6.93 -10.20
C THR A 271 30.49 7.52 -10.68
N ILE A 272 29.73 6.69 -11.40
CA ILE A 272 28.39 7.08 -11.87
C ILE A 272 27.38 6.73 -10.79
N ARG A 273 26.79 7.75 -10.17
CA ARG A 273 25.65 7.58 -9.28
C ARG A 273 24.38 7.46 -10.12
N LYS A 274 23.83 6.25 -10.20
CA LYS A 274 22.57 6.02 -10.92
C LYS A 274 21.41 6.78 -10.25
N PRO A 275 20.38 7.16 -11.03
CA PRO A 275 19.15 7.71 -10.49
C PRO A 275 18.46 6.70 -9.56
N PRO A 276 17.53 7.13 -8.69
CA PRO A 276 16.74 6.18 -7.91
C PRO A 276 15.82 5.33 -8.80
N ILE A 277 15.21 4.30 -8.21
CA ILE A 277 14.20 3.47 -8.87
C ILE A 277 12.77 3.91 -8.47
N PRO A 278 11.73 3.62 -9.29
CA PRO A 278 10.35 3.94 -8.97
C PRO A 278 9.90 3.33 -7.63
N PHE A 279 8.96 4.01 -6.97
CA PHE A 279 8.42 3.51 -5.71
C PHE A 279 7.48 2.32 -5.93
N ASN A 280 7.71 1.25 -5.19
CA ASN A 280 6.64 0.38 -4.71
C ASN A 280 6.18 0.85 -3.31
N LEU A 281 5.17 0.20 -2.73
CA LEU A 281 4.63 0.63 -1.43
C LEU A 281 5.70 0.63 -0.32
N GLY A 282 6.50 -0.44 -0.25
CA GLY A 282 7.57 -0.56 0.76
C GLY A 282 8.63 0.53 0.61
N GLY A 283 9.06 0.81 -0.62
CA GLY A 283 10.02 1.88 -0.91
C GLY A 283 9.48 3.26 -0.54
N LEU A 284 8.20 3.54 -0.83
CA LEU A 284 7.55 4.78 -0.42
C LEU A 284 7.47 4.89 1.11
N GLN A 285 7.13 3.81 1.81
CA GLN A 285 7.06 3.77 3.27
C GLN A 285 8.42 3.99 3.93
N SER A 286 9.47 3.32 3.44
CA SER A 286 10.84 3.49 3.94
C SER A 286 11.35 4.91 3.74
N GLU A 287 11.15 5.49 2.55
CA GLU A 287 11.60 6.85 2.27
C GLU A 287 10.81 7.88 3.09
N ALA A 288 9.48 7.75 3.18
CA ALA A 288 8.65 8.63 3.97
C ALA A 288 8.99 8.57 5.48
N HIS A 289 9.38 7.40 5.98
CA HIS A 289 9.93 7.27 7.33
C HIS A 289 11.25 8.02 7.48
N SER A 290 12.18 7.82 6.55
CA SER A 290 13.50 8.47 6.58
C SER A 290 13.43 9.99 6.51
N VAL A 291 12.53 10.54 5.68
CA VAL A 291 12.47 11.99 5.42
C VAL A 291 11.50 12.70 6.37
N PHE A 292 10.38 12.07 6.74
CA PHE A 292 9.30 12.72 7.50
C PHE A 292 8.98 12.05 8.85
N GLY A 293 9.62 10.93 9.20
CA GLY A 293 9.28 10.16 10.39
C GLY A 293 7.88 9.51 10.32
N PHE A 294 7.33 9.31 9.13
CA PHE A 294 5.99 8.74 8.97
C PHE A 294 6.01 7.23 9.24
N SER A 295 5.05 6.75 10.02
CA SER A 295 4.83 5.31 10.14
C SER A 295 4.32 4.72 8.82
N PRO A 296 4.58 3.43 8.53
CA PRO A 296 4.10 2.79 7.30
C PRO A 296 2.58 2.94 7.07
N LYS A 297 1.80 2.89 8.16
CA LYS A 297 0.34 3.09 8.14
C LYS A 297 -0.04 4.51 7.75
N ARG A 298 0.63 5.53 8.31
CA ARG A 298 0.38 6.94 7.99
C ARG A 298 0.64 7.23 6.52
N THR A 299 1.77 6.74 6.00
CA THR A 299 2.12 6.83 4.58
C THR A 299 1.09 6.13 3.68
N GLN A 300 0.68 4.90 4.04
CA GLN A 300 -0.30 4.16 3.24
C GLN A 300 -1.66 4.86 3.18
N VAL A 301 -2.12 5.44 4.29
CA VAL A 301 -3.39 6.20 4.33
C VAL A 301 -3.32 7.43 3.43
N ALA A 302 -2.25 8.21 3.52
CA ALA A 302 -2.05 9.38 2.66
C ALA A 302 -1.97 8.98 1.18
N ALA A 303 -1.19 7.95 0.83
CA ALA A 303 -1.08 7.46 -0.54
C ALA A 303 -2.42 6.92 -1.08
N GLN A 304 -3.21 6.22 -0.27
CA GLN A 304 -4.55 5.77 -0.65
C GLN A 304 -5.48 6.95 -0.92
N ASN A 305 -5.43 8.00 -0.10
CA ASN A 305 -6.26 9.19 -0.30
C ASN A 305 -5.88 9.94 -1.59
N LEU A 306 -4.58 10.02 -1.91
CA LEU A 306 -4.11 10.61 -3.18
C LEU A 306 -4.60 9.82 -4.39
N TYR A 307 -4.55 8.49 -4.33
CA TYR A 307 -5.10 7.62 -5.37
C TYR A 307 -6.61 7.79 -5.52
N VAL A 308 -7.37 7.79 -4.41
CA VAL A 308 -8.82 8.04 -4.41
C VAL A 308 -9.15 9.45 -4.94
N GLY A 309 -8.26 10.42 -4.74
CA GLY A 309 -8.33 11.76 -5.34
C GLY A 309 -8.08 11.77 -6.85
N GLY A 310 -7.42 10.74 -7.38
CA GLY A 310 -7.00 10.61 -8.78
C GLY A 310 -5.66 11.29 -9.08
N TYR A 311 -4.84 11.58 -8.06
CA TYR A 311 -3.58 12.30 -8.18
C TYR A 311 -2.37 11.37 -8.37
N THR A 312 -2.48 10.13 -7.89
CA THR A 312 -1.45 9.10 -8.03
C THR A 312 -2.05 7.78 -8.49
N SER A 313 -1.20 6.89 -8.99
CA SER A 313 -1.58 5.49 -9.23
C SER A 313 -1.84 4.74 -7.92
N TYR A 314 -2.43 3.55 -8.08
CA TYR A 314 -2.79 2.67 -6.98
C TYR A 314 -1.56 2.32 -6.14
N PRO A 315 -1.55 2.62 -4.83
CA PRO A 315 -0.33 2.59 -4.05
C PRO A 315 0.08 1.18 -3.59
N ARG A 316 -0.83 0.19 -3.63
CA ARG A 316 -0.54 -1.18 -3.19
C ARG A 316 0.01 -2.03 -4.33
N THR A 317 1.18 -1.64 -4.79
CA THR A 317 1.93 -2.35 -5.83
C THR A 317 3.28 -2.79 -5.29
N SER A 318 3.74 -3.96 -5.72
CA SER A 318 5.11 -4.42 -5.50
C SER A 318 6.07 -3.98 -6.61
N SER A 319 5.53 -3.50 -7.73
CA SER A 319 6.25 -3.14 -8.95
C SER A 319 7.17 -1.95 -8.75
N GLN A 320 8.34 -2.05 -9.36
CA GLN A 320 9.30 -0.96 -9.53
C GLN A 320 9.49 -0.67 -11.02
N LYS A 321 8.43 -0.90 -11.82
CA LYS A 321 8.37 -0.71 -13.27
C LYS A 321 7.39 0.38 -13.66
N LEU A 322 7.79 1.26 -14.59
CA LEU A 322 6.96 2.25 -15.25
C LEU A 322 6.86 1.90 -16.74
N PRO A 323 5.81 1.18 -17.20
CA PRO A 323 5.68 0.82 -18.60
C PRO A 323 5.45 2.06 -19.48
N GLU A 324 5.97 2.06 -20.70
CA GLU A 324 5.83 3.19 -21.65
C GLU A 324 4.36 3.52 -21.98
N SER A 325 3.46 2.53 -21.85
CA SER A 325 2.02 2.70 -22.03
C SER A 325 1.37 3.71 -21.08
N LEU A 326 2.06 4.13 -20.01
CA LEU A 326 1.60 5.18 -19.10
C LEU A 326 1.54 6.57 -19.75
N GLY A 327 2.29 6.81 -20.84
CA GLY A 327 2.36 8.13 -21.45
C GLY A 327 3.04 9.16 -20.54
N PHE A 328 4.36 9.01 -20.36
CA PHE A 328 5.13 9.91 -19.48
C PHE A 328 5.03 11.38 -19.88
N LYS A 329 4.92 11.65 -21.18
CA LYS A 329 4.80 13.02 -21.72
C LYS A 329 3.54 13.71 -21.21
N GLU A 330 2.42 13.00 -21.17
CA GLU A 330 1.14 13.51 -20.66
C GLU A 330 1.20 13.79 -19.16
N ILE A 331 1.85 12.89 -18.39
CA ILE A 331 2.07 13.08 -16.95
C ILE A 331 2.92 14.34 -16.71
N PHE A 332 4.06 14.46 -17.40
CA PHE A 332 4.93 15.64 -17.27
C PHE A 332 4.24 16.93 -17.73
N ALA A 333 3.48 16.91 -18.82
CA ALA A 333 2.69 18.06 -19.27
C ALA A 333 1.70 18.55 -18.21
N GLY A 334 1.12 17.63 -17.44
CA GLY A 334 0.30 17.94 -16.28
C GLY A 334 1.10 18.60 -15.15
N LEU A 335 2.24 18.01 -14.78
CA LEU A 335 3.11 18.48 -13.69
C LEU A 335 3.77 19.83 -13.99
N LEU A 336 4.07 20.15 -15.26
CA LEU A 336 4.67 21.42 -15.69
C LEU A 336 3.80 22.65 -15.37
N LYS A 337 2.53 22.47 -15.02
CA LYS A 337 1.64 23.54 -14.56
C LYS A 337 2.02 24.06 -13.17
N ASP A 338 2.73 23.26 -12.39
CA ASP A 338 3.31 23.67 -11.12
C ASP A 338 4.72 24.27 -11.34
N GLU A 339 4.98 25.44 -10.76
CA GLU A 339 6.25 26.15 -10.97
C GLU A 339 7.45 25.44 -10.33
N GLU A 340 7.24 24.75 -9.22
CA GLU A 340 8.30 24.05 -8.50
C GLU A 340 8.71 22.79 -9.26
N PHE A 341 7.74 22.00 -9.72
CA PHE A 341 8.03 20.81 -10.54
C PHE A 341 8.67 21.17 -11.88
N ARG A 342 8.25 22.29 -12.50
CA ARG A 342 8.81 22.75 -13.77
C ARG A 342 10.32 22.93 -13.74
N LYS A 343 10.87 23.44 -12.63
CA LYS A 343 12.32 23.62 -12.46
C LYS A 343 13.07 22.29 -12.56
N HIS A 344 12.56 21.25 -11.93
CA HIS A 344 13.20 19.93 -11.92
C HIS A 344 12.97 19.14 -13.22
N ILE A 345 11.86 19.39 -13.92
CA ILE A 345 11.56 18.75 -15.21
C ILE A 345 12.44 19.34 -16.34
N ALA A 346 12.82 20.61 -16.24
CA ALA A 346 13.64 21.29 -17.25
C ALA A 346 15.02 20.64 -17.47
N ASP A 347 15.56 20.01 -16.43
CA ASP A 347 16.87 19.36 -16.46
C ASP A 347 16.84 17.90 -16.98
N LEU A 348 15.65 17.38 -17.31
CA LEU A 348 15.52 16.00 -17.77
C LEU A 348 16.03 15.82 -19.21
N PRO A 349 16.60 14.65 -19.54
CA PRO A 349 17.02 14.34 -20.89
C PRO A 349 15.82 14.28 -21.86
N ALA A 350 16.05 14.64 -23.11
CA ALA A 350 15.01 14.59 -24.16
C ALA A 350 14.41 13.18 -24.35
N LYS A 351 15.22 12.14 -24.13
CA LYS A 351 14.77 10.74 -24.13
C LYS A 351 14.49 10.30 -22.68
N LEU A 352 13.22 10.27 -22.33
CA LEU A 352 12.74 9.80 -21.03
C LEU A 352 12.88 8.28 -20.94
N LYS A 353 13.89 7.80 -20.20
CA LYS A 353 14.06 6.38 -19.86
C LYS A 353 14.19 6.23 -18.35
N PRO A 354 13.23 5.59 -17.66
CA PRO A 354 13.30 5.45 -16.20
C PRO A 354 14.38 4.43 -15.82
N ASN A 355 15.07 4.67 -14.69
CA ASN A 355 15.92 3.68 -14.06
C ASN A 355 15.06 2.67 -13.28
N GLU A 356 14.72 1.55 -13.92
CA GLU A 356 13.78 0.57 -13.36
C GLU A 356 14.40 -0.34 -12.28
N GLY A 357 13.57 -0.73 -11.31
CA GLY A 357 13.94 -1.72 -10.29
C GLY A 357 13.83 -3.17 -10.79
N LYS A 358 14.10 -4.14 -9.91
CA LYS A 358 14.01 -5.58 -10.22
C LYS A 358 12.60 -6.15 -10.06
N LYS A 359 11.78 -5.56 -9.18
CA LYS A 359 10.47 -6.10 -8.82
C LYS A 359 9.41 -5.69 -9.85
N GLU A 360 8.50 -6.60 -10.14
CA GLU A 360 7.41 -6.41 -11.11
C GLU A 360 6.10 -6.89 -10.49
N ASP A 361 5.00 -6.31 -10.95
CA ASP A 361 3.64 -6.68 -10.58
C ASP A 361 2.79 -6.68 -11.85
N ALA A 362 2.14 -7.80 -12.15
CA ALA A 362 1.37 -7.95 -13.39
C ALA A 362 0.08 -7.12 -13.39
N ALA A 363 -0.40 -6.71 -12.21
CA ALA A 363 -1.63 -5.95 -12.08
C ALA A 363 -1.38 -4.45 -12.19
N HIS A 364 -0.29 -3.97 -11.58
CA HIS A 364 -0.07 -2.55 -11.34
C HIS A 364 1.36 -2.10 -11.69
N PRO A 365 1.52 -0.95 -12.35
CA PRO A 365 2.83 -0.29 -12.45
C PRO A 365 3.29 0.18 -11.07
N ALA A 366 4.52 0.71 -11.01
CA ALA A 366 5.02 1.41 -9.83
C ALA A 366 4.17 2.64 -9.47
N ILE A 367 4.31 3.13 -8.24
CA ILE A 367 3.62 4.32 -7.74
C ILE A 367 4.14 5.56 -8.49
N HIS A 368 3.25 6.29 -9.14
CA HIS A 368 3.57 7.47 -9.94
C HIS A 368 2.43 8.51 -9.90
N PRO A 369 2.70 9.80 -10.17
CA PRO A 369 1.66 10.81 -10.29
C PRO A 369 0.88 10.64 -11.60
N THR A 370 -0.40 10.99 -11.60
CA THR A 370 -1.25 10.93 -12.82
C THR A 370 -1.09 12.14 -13.74
N GLY A 371 -0.32 13.15 -13.33
CA GLY A 371 -0.25 14.47 -13.98
C GLY A 371 -1.40 15.42 -13.58
N VAL A 372 -2.40 14.95 -12.85
CA VAL A 372 -3.43 15.81 -12.27
C VAL A 372 -2.87 16.48 -11.02
N LEU A 373 -2.82 17.81 -11.03
CA LEU A 373 -2.41 18.57 -9.85
C LEU A 373 -3.51 18.54 -8.78
N PRO A 374 -3.14 18.33 -7.51
CA PRO A 374 -4.10 18.24 -6.44
C PRO A 374 -4.64 19.60 -6.01
N SER A 375 -5.86 19.58 -5.46
CA SER A 375 -6.46 20.71 -4.77
C SER A 375 -6.85 20.29 -3.35
N ASN A 376 -6.52 21.12 -2.35
CA ASN A 376 -6.89 20.91 -0.94
C ASN A 376 -6.38 19.58 -0.34
N LEU A 377 -5.06 19.36 -0.35
CA LEU A 377 -4.45 18.25 0.37
C LEU A 377 -4.28 18.57 1.85
N SER A 378 -4.39 17.54 2.70
CA SER A 378 -3.87 17.63 4.05
C SER A 378 -2.33 17.72 4.04
N PRO A 379 -1.70 18.21 5.12
CA PRO A 379 -0.24 18.31 5.19
C PRO A 379 0.51 16.98 4.93
N ASP A 380 -0.10 15.86 5.32
CA ASP A 380 0.48 14.52 5.11
C ASP A 380 0.38 14.09 3.65
N GLU A 381 -0.79 14.32 3.03
CA GLU A 381 -1.02 14.02 1.62
C GLU A 381 -0.13 14.87 0.73
N GLU A 382 0.07 16.15 1.06
CA GLU A 382 0.96 17.06 0.34
C GLU A 382 2.41 16.53 0.35
N LYS A 383 2.92 16.17 1.53
CA LYS A 383 4.26 15.59 1.67
C LYS A 383 4.44 14.31 0.86
N ILE A 384 3.48 13.39 0.94
CA ILE A 384 3.55 12.12 0.21
C ILE A 384 3.40 12.34 -1.30
N TYR A 385 2.53 13.24 -1.74
CA TYR A 385 2.36 13.58 -3.15
C TYR A 385 3.66 14.13 -3.74
N ARG A 386 4.26 15.14 -3.09
CA ARG A 386 5.53 15.71 -3.52
C ARG A 386 6.64 14.68 -3.53
N LEU A 387 6.72 13.81 -2.52
CA LEU A 387 7.71 12.72 -2.50
C LEU A 387 7.55 11.78 -3.70
N ILE A 388 6.31 11.41 -4.05
CA ILE A 388 6.02 10.59 -5.24
C ILE A 388 6.41 11.33 -6.52
N VAL A 389 6.07 12.61 -6.66
CA VAL A 389 6.41 13.43 -7.84
C VAL A 389 7.92 13.57 -7.99
N TYR A 390 8.66 13.93 -6.94
CA TYR A 390 10.11 14.07 -7.01
C TYR A 390 10.81 12.75 -7.29
N ARG A 391 10.35 11.64 -6.72
CA ARG A 391 10.88 10.32 -7.10
C ARG A 391 10.61 10.04 -8.57
N PHE A 392 9.40 10.30 -9.05
CA PHE A 392 9.04 10.08 -10.45
C PHE A 392 9.87 10.94 -11.41
N ILE A 393 10.12 12.21 -11.11
CA ILE A 393 11.04 13.05 -11.92
C ILE A 393 12.46 12.45 -11.87
N SER A 394 12.93 12.13 -10.67
CA SER A 394 14.31 11.67 -10.46
C SER A 394 14.62 10.35 -11.14
N VAL A 395 13.66 9.47 -11.43
CA VAL A 395 14.00 8.19 -12.08
C VAL A 395 14.44 8.37 -13.53
N PHE A 396 14.22 9.53 -14.14
CA PHE A 396 14.58 9.86 -15.53
C PHE A 396 15.82 10.75 -15.66
N SER A 397 16.36 11.26 -14.55
CA SER A 397 17.50 12.21 -14.54
C SER A 397 18.80 11.58 -15.00
#